data_AF-A0A7J6PIM4-F1
#
_entry.id   AF-A0A7J6PIM4-F1
#
_cell.length_a   1.000
_cell.length_b   1.000
_cell.length_c   1.000
_cell.angle_alpha   90.00
_cell.angle_beta   90.00
_cell.angle_gamma   90.00
#
_symmetry.space_group_name_H-M   'P 1'
#
loop_
_entity.id
_entity.type
_entity.pdbx_description
1 polymer ?
#
loop_
_entity_poly.entity_id
_entity_poly.type
_entity_poly.pdbx_seq_one_letter_code
_entity_poly.pdbx_strand_id
1 'polypeptide(L)'
;MPQVLSSAVTIDPSALKSGQKLGPPPGGVVELPGSKSISNRALVLAALAEKPQGTCRVLNLTPSEDIRVMLAALAKLGVDVKYLAEGPDSGLNVELECPEGALALRPDASSASVTTVWVENAGTVARFITPVLAYLVATSKDLSAAVVVDGNERMRVRPVRDLVDCIQRAFEGVKVEYQGNTPGCLPLRITKSRKRSVPDVSEGQASSGFPCGTVEL
;
A
#
# COMPACT_ATOMS: atom_id res chain seq x y z
N MET A 1 -25.20 16.87 23.10
CA MET A 1 -23.97 16.07 23.23
C MET A 1 -23.42 15.78 21.83
N PRO A 2 -22.36 16.47 21.41
CA PRO A 2 -21.70 16.21 20.13
C PRO A 2 -20.61 15.13 20.30
N GLN A 3 -20.61 14.14 19.42
CA GLN A 3 -19.55 13.14 19.33
C GLN A 3 -18.49 13.57 18.31
N VAL A 4 -17.24 13.44 18.72
CA VAL A 4 -16.02 13.79 17.98
C VAL A 4 -15.37 12.49 17.51
N LEU A 5 -15.13 12.35 16.21
CA LEU A 5 -14.46 11.18 15.63
C LEU A 5 -13.09 11.59 15.07
N SER A 6 -12.16 11.99 15.96
CA SER A 6 -10.69 11.85 15.86
C SER A 6 -9.96 12.91 16.72
N SER A 7 -8.98 12.47 17.53
CA SER A 7 -8.21 13.25 18.51
C SER A 7 -6.83 13.70 18.02
N ALA A 8 -6.55 13.72 16.71
CA ALA A 8 -5.18 13.86 16.23
C ALA A 8 -4.67 15.31 16.09
N VAL A 9 -5.53 16.33 16.03
CA VAL A 9 -5.09 17.72 15.95
C VAL A 9 -6.06 18.62 16.69
N THR A 10 -5.68 19.02 17.90
CA THR A 10 -6.27 20.19 18.58
C THR A 10 -5.33 21.35 18.29
N ILE A 11 -5.80 22.36 17.54
CA ILE A 11 -5.06 23.61 17.41
C ILE A 11 -5.38 24.42 18.66
N ASP A 12 -4.40 24.49 19.56
CA ASP A 12 -4.50 25.33 20.75
C ASP A 12 -4.30 26.80 20.33
N PRO A 13 -5.30 27.68 20.53
CA PRO A 13 -5.22 29.08 20.14
C PRO A 13 -4.26 29.91 21.02
N SER A 14 -3.63 29.33 22.05
CA SER A 14 -2.65 30.01 22.90
C SER A 14 -1.41 30.55 22.15
N ALA A 15 -1.21 30.15 20.88
CA ALA A 15 -0.19 30.73 20.01
C ALA A 15 -0.58 32.06 19.33
N LEU A 16 -1.84 32.53 19.44
CA LEU A 16 -2.25 33.85 18.95
C LEU A 16 -1.91 34.93 19.97
N LYS A 17 -0.94 35.79 19.62
CA LYS A 17 -0.59 36.98 20.41
C LYS A 17 -1.82 37.87 20.61
N SER A 18 -2.11 38.18 21.88
CA SER A 18 -3.20 39.06 22.32
C SER A 18 -3.19 40.39 21.57
N GLY A 19 -4.30 40.70 20.88
CA GLY A 19 -4.54 42.04 20.31
C GLY A 19 -5.32 42.10 18.99
N GLN A 20 -5.49 41.00 18.26
CA GLN A 20 -6.35 41.00 17.07
C GLN A 20 -7.80 40.69 17.45
N LYS A 21 -8.69 41.68 17.27
CA LYS A 21 -10.14 41.47 17.22
C LYS A 21 -10.42 40.52 16.05
N LEU A 22 -10.55 39.23 16.32
CA LEU A 22 -11.24 38.32 15.42
C LEU A 22 -12.71 38.72 15.45
N GLY A 23 -13.22 39.21 14.31
CA GLY A 23 -14.65 39.40 14.10
C GLY A 23 -15.42 38.09 14.30
N PRO A 24 -16.77 38.10 14.23
CA PRO A 24 -17.56 36.89 14.36
C PRO A 24 -16.99 35.81 13.43
N PRO A 25 -16.87 34.54 13.89
CA PRO A 25 -16.24 33.50 13.09
C PRO A 25 -16.97 33.48 11.75
N PRO A 26 -16.29 33.73 10.61
CA PRO A 26 -16.94 33.50 9.33
C PRO A 26 -17.29 32.02 9.34
N GLY A 27 -18.59 31.70 9.24
CA GLY A 27 -19.02 30.35 8.94
C GLY A 27 -18.35 29.95 7.63
N GLY A 28 -17.26 29.22 7.73
CA GLY A 28 -16.38 28.87 6.62
C GLY A 28 -16.07 27.39 6.72
N VAL A 29 -16.34 26.68 5.63
CA VAL A 29 -15.86 25.31 5.45
C VAL A 29 -14.42 25.44 4.95
N VAL A 30 -13.45 25.02 5.75
CA VAL A 30 -12.06 24.88 5.30
C VAL A 30 -11.89 23.44 4.85
N GLU A 31 -11.80 23.23 3.54
CA GLU A 31 -11.44 21.92 3.00
C GLU A 31 -9.94 21.71 3.19
N LEU A 32 -9.59 20.81 4.11
CA LEU A 32 -8.22 20.39 4.29
C LEU A 32 -7.84 19.46 3.13
N PRO A 33 -6.60 19.58 2.60
CA PRO A 33 -6.13 18.66 1.57
C PRO A 33 -6.17 17.23 2.10
N GLY A 34 -6.51 16.28 1.21
CA GLY A 34 -6.56 14.87 1.56
C GLY A 34 -5.27 14.38 2.25
N SER A 35 -5.39 13.42 3.16
CA SER A 35 -4.25 12.83 3.85
C SER A 35 -3.60 11.75 3.01
N LYS A 36 -2.29 11.87 2.76
CA LYS A 36 -1.48 10.89 2.02
C LYS A 36 -1.64 9.45 2.56
N SER A 37 -1.77 9.29 3.88
CA SER A 37 -1.92 7.96 4.49
C SER A 37 -3.30 7.35 4.24
N ILE A 38 -4.35 8.18 4.31
CA ILE A 38 -5.72 7.75 4.02
C ILE A 38 -5.86 7.42 2.53
N SER A 39 -5.32 8.27 1.66
CA SER A 39 -5.29 8.06 0.22
C SER A 39 -4.62 6.73 -0.16
N ASN A 40 -3.43 6.44 0.40
CA ASN A 40 -2.75 5.17 0.14
C ASN A 40 -3.54 3.94 0.61
N ARG A 41 -4.16 4.00 1.79
CA ARG A 41 -4.99 2.90 2.31
C ARG A 41 -6.25 2.72 1.46
N ALA A 42 -6.92 3.81 1.10
CA ALA A 42 -8.11 3.79 0.27
C ALA A 42 -7.84 3.16 -1.10
N LEU A 43 -6.71 3.48 -1.73
CA LEU A 43 -6.32 2.89 -3.02
C LEU A 43 -6.10 1.39 -2.94
N VAL A 44 -5.38 0.91 -1.91
CA VAL A 44 -5.12 -0.52 -1.73
C VAL A 44 -6.42 -1.28 -1.44
N LEU A 45 -7.28 -0.73 -0.59
CA LEU A 45 -8.59 -1.33 -0.30
C LEU A 45 -9.51 -1.33 -1.52
N ALA A 46 -9.50 -0.24 -2.29
CA ALA A 46 -10.27 -0.15 -3.54
C ALA A 46 -9.80 -1.16 -4.59
N ALA A 47 -8.49 -1.44 -4.64
CA ALA A 47 -7.91 -2.46 -5.51
C ALA A 47 -8.22 -3.89 -5.05
N LEU A 48 -8.29 -4.12 -3.73
CA LEU A 48 -8.63 -5.43 -3.15
C LEU A 48 -10.14 -5.69 -3.06
N ALA A 49 -10.97 -4.66 -3.21
CA ALA A 49 -12.42 -4.80 -3.14
C ALA A 49 -12.91 -5.65 -4.32
N GLU A 50 -13.13 -6.93 -4.05
CA GLU A 50 -13.62 -7.88 -5.02
C GLU A 50 -15.03 -7.46 -5.47
N LYS A 51 -15.14 -6.96 -6.69
CA LYS A 51 -16.41 -6.68 -7.34
C LYS A 51 -16.41 -7.26 -8.74
N PRO A 52 -17.27 -8.24 -9.03
CA PRO A 52 -17.43 -8.76 -10.38
C PRO A 52 -18.10 -7.66 -11.23
N GLN A 53 -17.28 -6.80 -11.86
CA GLN A 53 -17.66 -5.65 -12.71
C GLN A 53 -17.94 -4.32 -11.97
N GLY A 54 -17.31 -4.08 -10.82
CA GLY A 54 -17.45 -2.81 -10.11
C GLY A 54 -16.33 -1.81 -10.44
N THR A 55 -16.67 -0.62 -10.90
CA THR A 55 -15.75 0.53 -10.86
C THR A 55 -15.72 1.11 -9.44
N CYS A 56 -14.53 1.38 -8.92
CA CYS A 56 -14.35 2.06 -7.64
C CYS A 56 -13.83 3.47 -7.89
N ARG A 57 -14.62 4.48 -7.52
CA ARG A 57 -14.22 5.87 -7.60
C ARG A 57 -13.63 6.31 -6.28
N VAL A 58 -12.37 6.74 -6.29
CA VAL A 58 -11.71 7.33 -5.15
C VAL A 58 -11.53 8.81 -5.41
N LEU A 59 -12.18 9.62 -4.57
CA LEU A 59 -12.25 11.08 -4.72
C LEU A 59 -11.33 11.79 -3.72
N ASN A 60 -10.92 13.00 -4.06
CA ASN A 60 -10.13 13.90 -3.21
C ASN A 60 -8.82 13.28 -2.69
N LEU A 61 -8.09 12.55 -3.55
CA LEU A 61 -6.76 12.06 -3.21
C LEU A 61 -5.75 13.21 -3.19
N THR A 62 -4.74 13.10 -2.33
CA THR A 62 -3.62 14.05 -2.35
C THR A 62 -2.82 13.89 -3.65
N PRO A 63 -2.68 14.95 -4.48
CA PRO A 63 -1.79 14.90 -5.64
C PRO A 63 -0.35 14.86 -5.12
N SER A 64 0.20 13.66 -5.04
CA SER A 64 1.53 13.41 -4.49
C SER A 64 2.19 12.29 -5.24
N GLU A 65 3.53 12.32 -5.26
CA GLU A 65 4.33 11.32 -5.97
C GLU A 65 4.03 9.90 -5.47
N ASP A 66 3.91 9.72 -4.15
CA ASP A 66 3.52 8.45 -3.54
C ASP A 66 2.21 7.88 -4.13
N ILE A 67 1.22 8.72 -4.41
CA ILE A 67 -0.06 8.27 -4.99
C ILE A 67 0.11 7.87 -6.45
N ARG A 68 0.88 8.63 -7.23
CA ARG A 68 1.19 8.29 -8.62
C ARG A 68 1.95 6.97 -8.72
N VAL A 69 2.92 6.76 -7.83
CA VAL A 69 3.68 5.51 -7.71
C VAL A 69 2.76 4.35 -7.28
N MET A 70 1.85 4.57 -6.33
CA MET A 70 0.86 3.56 -5.93
C MET A 70 -0.04 3.17 -7.11
N LEU A 71 -0.57 4.13 -7.86
CA LEU A 71 -1.42 3.89 -9.02
C LEU A 71 -0.67 3.15 -10.13
N ALA A 72 0.59 3.51 -10.39
CA ALA A 72 1.44 2.80 -11.33
C ALA A 72 1.71 1.36 -10.90
N ALA A 73 1.92 1.13 -9.61
CA ALA A 73 2.06 -0.22 -9.06
C ALA A 73 0.77 -1.03 -9.25
N LEU A 74 -0.40 -0.47 -8.91
CA LEU A 74 -1.71 -1.09 -9.10
C LEU A 74 -1.98 -1.46 -10.56
N ALA A 75 -1.54 -0.64 -11.51
CA ALA A 75 -1.64 -0.95 -12.93
C ALA A 75 -0.87 -2.23 -13.33
N LYS A 76 0.27 -2.51 -12.69
CA LYS A 76 1.02 -3.77 -12.85
C LYS A 76 0.33 -4.97 -12.20
N LEU A 77 -0.58 -4.74 -11.27
CA LEU A 77 -1.43 -5.75 -10.62
C LEU A 77 -2.77 -5.98 -11.36
N GLY A 78 -2.89 -5.45 -12.59
CA GLY A 78 -4.04 -5.68 -13.45
C GLY A 78 -5.20 -4.71 -13.25
N VAL A 79 -5.06 -3.72 -12.37
CA VAL A 79 -6.05 -2.66 -12.16
C VAL A 79 -5.96 -1.64 -13.29
N ASP A 80 -7.06 -1.37 -13.98
CA ASP A 80 -7.13 -0.24 -14.91
C ASP A 80 -7.39 1.05 -14.12
N VAL A 81 -6.56 2.06 -14.34
CA VAL A 81 -6.60 3.32 -13.61
C VAL A 81 -6.99 4.43 -14.58
N LYS A 82 -8.18 5.01 -14.39
CA LYS A 82 -8.66 6.16 -15.16
C LYS A 82 -8.61 7.42 -14.31
N TYR A 83 -7.89 8.43 -14.79
CA TYR A 83 -7.83 9.74 -14.17
C TYR A 83 -9.05 10.56 -14.59
N LEU A 84 -9.91 10.93 -13.63
CA LEU A 84 -11.14 11.68 -13.91
C LEU A 84 -10.90 13.19 -13.88
N ALA A 85 -10.26 13.68 -12.83
CA ALA A 85 -9.95 15.10 -12.64
C ALA A 85 -8.77 15.28 -11.68
N GLU A 86 -7.97 16.31 -11.92
CA GLU A 86 -6.90 16.76 -11.03
C GLU A 86 -7.01 18.29 -10.92
N GLY A 87 -7.14 18.82 -9.71
CA GLY A 87 -7.24 20.26 -9.49
C GLY A 87 -6.88 20.68 -8.07
N PRO A 88 -6.46 21.95 -7.87
CA PRO A 88 -6.09 22.46 -6.55
C PRO A 88 -7.26 22.47 -5.56
N ASP A 89 -8.49 22.65 -6.05
CA ASP A 89 -9.71 22.68 -5.22
C ASP A 89 -10.43 21.32 -5.16
N SER A 90 -10.17 20.42 -6.11
CA SER A 90 -10.90 19.14 -6.24
C SER A 90 -10.07 17.89 -5.88
N GLY A 91 -8.77 18.07 -5.64
CA GLY A 91 -7.82 16.97 -5.41
C GLY A 91 -7.63 16.11 -6.66
N LEU A 92 -7.07 14.91 -6.47
CA LEU A 92 -6.93 13.90 -7.51
C LEU A 92 -8.08 12.89 -7.42
N ASN A 93 -8.87 12.78 -8.49
CA ASN A 93 -9.99 11.86 -8.59
C ASN A 93 -9.66 10.74 -9.58
N VAL A 94 -9.75 9.50 -9.13
CA VAL A 94 -9.43 8.32 -9.94
C VAL A 94 -10.56 7.32 -9.90
N GLU A 95 -10.75 6.63 -11.02
CA GLU A 95 -11.60 5.46 -11.13
C GLU A 95 -10.71 4.25 -11.34
N LEU A 96 -10.90 3.24 -10.49
CA LEU A 96 -10.20 1.96 -10.53
C LEU A 96 -11.17 0.89 -11.05
N GLU A 97 -10.77 0.18 -12.08
CA GLU A 97 -11.53 -0.91 -12.67
C GLU A 97 -10.70 -2.19 -12.66
N CYS A 98 -11.26 -3.28 -12.13
CA CYS A 98 -10.60 -4.59 -12.12
C CYS A 98 -11.27 -5.50 -13.17
N PRO A 99 -10.72 -5.62 -14.39
CA PRO A 99 -11.38 -6.34 -15.49
C PRO A 99 -11.57 -7.83 -15.20
N GLU A 100 -10.69 -8.44 -14.40
CA GLU A 100 -10.75 -9.86 -14.04
C GLU A 100 -11.51 -10.12 -12.73
N GLY A 101 -12.10 -9.08 -12.12
CA GLY A 101 -12.80 -9.16 -10.82
C GLY A 101 -11.89 -9.37 -9.61
N ALA A 102 -10.64 -9.78 -9.83
CA ALA A 102 -9.60 -9.93 -8.83
C ALA A 102 -8.26 -9.34 -9.33
N LEU A 103 -7.34 -9.09 -8.39
CA LEU A 103 -5.97 -8.66 -8.73
C LEU A 103 -5.21 -9.81 -9.41
N ALA A 104 -4.48 -9.49 -10.47
CA ALA A 104 -3.70 -10.45 -11.23
C ALA A 104 -2.32 -9.87 -11.56
N LEU A 105 -1.27 -10.66 -11.32
CA LEU A 105 0.08 -10.26 -11.72
C LEU A 105 0.14 -10.15 -13.24
N ARG A 106 0.52 -8.98 -13.77
CA ARG A 106 0.85 -8.81 -15.19
C ARG A 106 2.37 -8.93 -15.36
N PRO A 107 2.90 -10.06 -15.88
CA PRO A 107 4.32 -10.21 -16.13
C PRO A 107 4.78 -9.20 -17.19
N ASP A 108 6.02 -8.73 -17.09
CA ASP A 108 6.57 -7.88 -18.12
C ASP A 108 6.84 -8.71 -19.38
N ALA A 109 6.48 -8.18 -20.56
CA ALA A 109 6.64 -8.87 -21.85
C ALA A 109 8.08 -9.31 -22.16
N SER A 110 9.06 -8.68 -21.49
CA SER A 110 10.50 -8.96 -21.63
C SER A 110 11.01 -10.11 -20.75
N SER A 111 10.27 -10.54 -19.72
CA SER A 111 10.71 -11.60 -18.79
C SER A 111 9.53 -12.48 -18.46
N ALA A 112 9.46 -13.62 -19.14
CA ALA A 112 8.40 -14.61 -18.97
C ALA A 112 8.24 -14.95 -17.47
N SER A 113 7.08 -14.61 -16.91
CA SER A 113 6.67 -14.84 -15.51
C SER A 113 7.29 -13.95 -14.41
N VAL A 114 7.98 -12.84 -14.75
CA VAL A 114 8.45 -11.86 -13.74
C VAL A 114 7.71 -10.53 -13.85
N THR A 115 7.13 -10.06 -12.76
CA THR A 115 6.55 -8.72 -12.65
C THR A 115 7.47 -7.83 -11.82
N THR A 116 7.97 -6.73 -12.41
CA THR A 116 8.76 -5.74 -11.66
C THR A 116 7.87 -4.57 -11.24
N VAL A 117 7.88 -4.25 -9.95
CA VAL A 117 7.16 -3.13 -9.35
C VAL A 117 8.15 -2.10 -8.84
N TRP A 118 8.12 -0.91 -9.44
CA TRP A 118 8.97 0.21 -9.08
C TRP A 118 8.26 1.11 -8.07
N VAL A 119 8.85 1.28 -6.87
CA VAL A 119 8.24 2.03 -5.76
C VAL A 119 8.93 3.38 -5.47
N GLU A 120 9.88 3.81 -6.32
CA GLU A 120 10.63 5.06 -6.14
C GLU A 120 11.19 5.22 -4.70
N ASN A 121 10.97 6.37 -4.04
CA ASN A 121 11.28 6.62 -2.63
C ASN A 121 10.03 6.46 -1.71
N ALA A 122 8.94 5.89 -2.23
CA ALA A 122 7.65 5.88 -1.56
C ALA A 122 7.58 4.72 -0.56
N GLY A 123 8.15 4.93 0.63
CA GLY A 123 8.21 3.89 1.67
C GLY A 123 6.85 3.40 2.18
N THR A 124 5.82 4.25 2.08
CA THR A 124 4.45 3.86 2.40
C THR A 124 3.90 2.89 1.35
N VAL A 125 4.15 3.17 0.07
CA VAL A 125 3.73 2.33 -1.05
C VAL A 125 4.39 0.96 -0.97
N ALA A 126 5.71 0.91 -0.78
CA ALA A 126 6.42 -0.35 -0.61
C ALA A 126 5.82 -1.22 0.51
N ARG A 127 5.54 -0.63 1.67
CA ARG A 127 4.98 -1.37 2.81
C ARG A 127 3.59 -1.94 2.55
N PHE A 128 2.76 -1.26 1.77
CA PHE A 128 1.41 -1.75 1.45
C PHE A 128 1.39 -2.69 0.26
N ILE A 129 2.21 -2.45 -0.76
CA ILE A 129 2.19 -3.22 -1.99
C ILE A 129 2.92 -4.56 -1.86
N THR A 130 4.03 -4.61 -1.10
CA THR A 130 4.84 -5.83 -0.96
C THR A 130 4.04 -7.01 -0.36
N PRO A 131 3.23 -6.85 0.70
CA PRO A 131 2.35 -7.91 1.19
C PRO A 131 1.28 -8.34 0.17
N VAL A 132 0.68 -7.39 -0.56
CA VAL A 132 -0.32 -7.71 -1.60
C VAL A 132 0.31 -8.53 -2.73
N LEU A 133 1.51 -8.15 -3.16
CA LEU A 133 2.27 -8.91 -4.16
C LEU A 133 2.64 -10.31 -3.64
N ALA A 134 3.03 -10.43 -2.38
CA ALA A 134 3.31 -11.72 -1.76
C ALA A 134 2.07 -12.62 -1.70
N TYR A 135 0.91 -12.07 -1.35
CA TYR A 135 -0.37 -12.78 -1.39
C TYR A 135 -0.69 -13.29 -2.80
N LEU A 136 -0.54 -12.44 -3.83
CA LEU A 136 -0.79 -12.84 -5.21
C LEU A 136 0.20 -13.89 -5.72
N VAL A 137 1.46 -13.78 -5.34
CA VAL A 137 2.45 -14.84 -5.60
C VAL A 137 2.06 -16.12 -4.88
N ALA A 138 1.49 -16.08 -3.67
CA ALA A 138 1.05 -17.28 -2.96
C ALA A 138 -0.16 -17.95 -3.62
N THR A 139 -1.14 -17.17 -4.08
CA THR A 139 -2.40 -17.65 -4.65
C THR A 139 -2.35 -17.92 -6.15
N SER A 140 -1.32 -17.45 -6.86
CA SER A 140 -1.18 -17.67 -8.31
C SER A 140 -1.15 -19.16 -8.67
N LYS A 141 -1.74 -19.55 -9.80
CA LYS A 141 -1.63 -20.94 -10.29
C LYS A 141 -0.26 -21.24 -10.91
N ASP A 142 0.45 -20.20 -11.32
CA ASP A 142 1.77 -20.31 -11.95
C ASP A 142 2.87 -20.46 -10.88
N LEU A 143 3.52 -21.62 -10.86
CA LEU A 143 4.65 -21.92 -9.98
C LEU A 143 5.93 -21.14 -10.34
N SER A 144 6.01 -20.58 -11.54
CA SER A 144 7.14 -19.77 -12.02
C SER A 144 6.96 -18.27 -11.74
N ALA A 145 5.81 -17.85 -11.22
CA ALA A 145 5.53 -16.45 -10.93
C ALA A 145 6.55 -15.88 -9.91
N ALA A 146 7.20 -14.80 -10.33
CA ALA A 146 8.12 -14.05 -9.49
C ALA A 146 7.77 -12.56 -9.56
N VAL A 147 7.94 -11.88 -8.43
CA VAL A 147 7.78 -10.43 -8.34
C VAL A 147 9.06 -9.82 -7.82
N VAL A 148 9.52 -8.75 -8.46
CA VAL A 148 10.65 -7.94 -7.95
C VAL A 148 10.11 -6.58 -7.55
N VAL A 149 10.35 -6.19 -6.30
CA VAL A 149 10.06 -4.84 -5.82
C VAL A 149 11.40 -4.10 -5.73
N ASP A 150 11.53 -3.00 -6.46
CA ASP A 150 12.72 -2.14 -6.43
C ASP A 150 12.33 -0.67 -6.33
N GLY A 151 13.28 0.17 -5.89
CA GLY A 151 13.11 1.60 -5.81
C GLY A 151 14.42 2.33 -6.06
N ASN A 152 14.42 3.63 -5.80
CA ASN A 152 15.61 4.45 -6.02
C ASN A 152 16.71 4.20 -4.96
N GLU A 153 17.88 4.82 -5.13
CA GLU A 153 19.04 4.62 -4.26
C GLU A 153 18.74 4.85 -2.77
N ARG A 154 17.90 5.84 -2.45
CA ARG A 154 17.49 6.12 -1.06
C ARG A 154 16.64 5.00 -0.47
N MET A 155 15.82 4.37 -1.31
CA MET A 155 14.97 3.27 -0.88
C MET A 155 15.75 1.96 -0.70
N ARG A 156 16.84 1.77 -1.47
CA ARG A 156 17.75 0.63 -1.37
C ARG A 156 18.63 0.62 -0.11
N VAL A 157 18.70 1.73 0.62
CA VAL A 157 19.36 1.79 1.94
C VAL A 157 18.36 1.81 3.10
N ARG A 158 17.06 1.75 2.81
CA ARG A 158 16.02 1.79 3.82
C ARG A 158 15.68 0.38 4.31
N PRO A 159 15.75 0.11 5.62
CA PRO A 159 15.50 -1.21 6.15
C PRO A 159 14.02 -1.60 5.97
N VAL A 160 13.81 -2.81 5.45
CA VAL A 160 12.49 -3.45 5.25
C VAL A 160 12.44 -4.85 5.87
N ARG A 161 13.43 -5.21 6.70
CA ARG A 161 13.56 -6.54 7.30
C ARG A 161 12.31 -6.98 8.05
N ASP A 162 11.78 -6.12 8.91
CA ASP A 162 10.59 -6.46 9.72
C ASP A 162 9.38 -6.81 8.85
N LEU A 163 9.22 -6.10 7.71
CA LEU A 163 8.17 -6.38 6.74
C LEU A 163 8.37 -7.76 6.08
N VAL A 164 9.60 -8.08 5.68
CA VAL A 164 9.93 -9.37 5.06
C VAL A 164 9.70 -10.52 6.05
N ASP A 165 10.13 -10.35 7.30
CA ASP A 165 9.95 -11.35 8.34
C ASP A 165 8.45 -11.58 8.64
N CYS A 166 7.62 -10.53 8.62
CA CYS A 166 6.17 -10.66 8.71
C CYS A 166 5.56 -11.41 7.51
N ILE A 167 5.97 -11.08 6.29
CA ILE A 167 5.48 -11.74 5.06
C ILE A 167 5.84 -13.23 5.06
N GLN A 168 7.08 -13.57 5.43
CA GLN A 168 7.52 -14.98 5.50
C GLN A 168 6.77 -15.80 6.55
N ARG A 169 6.31 -15.17 7.65
CA ARG A 169 5.47 -15.82 8.65
C ARG A 169 4.00 -15.90 8.24
N ALA A 170 3.49 -14.87 7.57
CA ALA A 170 2.08 -14.78 7.20
C ALA A 170 1.70 -15.67 5.99
N PHE A 171 2.61 -15.83 5.03
CA PHE A 171 2.33 -16.57 3.80
C PHE A 171 3.21 -17.83 3.70
N GLU A 172 2.63 -18.97 4.08
CA GLU A 172 3.28 -20.26 3.89
C GLU A 172 3.51 -20.54 2.39
N GLY A 173 4.73 -20.96 2.04
CA GLY A 173 5.09 -21.24 0.65
C GLY A 173 5.49 -20.02 -0.18
N VAL A 174 5.73 -18.85 0.43
CA VAL A 174 6.38 -17.71 -0.22
C VAL A 174 7.83 -17.61 0.23
N LYS A 175 8.76 -17.41 -0.72
CA LYS A 175 10.17 -17.12 -0.47
C LYS A 175 10.46 -15.68 -0.87
N VAL A 176 11.02 -14.91 0.07
CA VAL A 176 11.47 -13.54 -0.17
C VAL A 176 12.99 -13.49 -0.08
N GLU A 177 13.65 -13.03 -1.13
CA GLU A 177 15.10 -12.91 -1.25
C GLU A 177 15.51 -11.45 -1.43
N TYR A 178 16.54 -11.02 -0.72
CA TYR A 178 17.15 -9.71 -0.93
C TYR A 178 18.11 -9.81 -2.13
N GLN A 179 17.90 -8.96 -3.14
CA GLN A 179 18.77 -8.89 -4.31
C GLN A 179 19.77 -7.73 -4.24
N GLY A 180 19.58 -6.82 -3.28
CA GLY A 180 20.46 -5.67 -3.09
C GLY A 180 21.78 -6.01 -2.40
N ASN A 181 22.77 -5.12 -2.59
CA ASN A 181 24.06 -5.20 -1.89
C ASN A 181 23.92 -4.90 -0.38
N THR A 182 22.91 -4.13 0.01
CA THR A 182 22.65 -3.78 1.40
C THR A 182 21.73 -4.82 2.04
N PRO A 183 22.17 -5.53 3.08
CA PRO A 183 21.35 -6.57 3.72
C PRO A 183 20.11 -5.94 4.36
N GLY A 184 18.96 -6.59 4.19
CA GLY A 184 17.70 -6.14 4.80
C GLY A 184 17.01 -4.95 4.10
N CYS A 185 17.47 -4.57 2.90
CA CYS A 185 16.92 -3.47 2.12
C CYS A 185 16.47 -3.92 0.71
N LEU A 186 15.70 -3.08 0.02
CA LEU A 186 15.35 -3.32 -1.40
C LEU A 186 16.60 -3.35 -2.30
N PRO A 187 16.57 -4.01 -3.48
CA PRO A 187 15.44 -4.76 -4.07
C PRO A 187 15.12 -6.09 -3.40
N LEU A 188 13.84 -6.46 -3.46
CA LEU A 188 13.30 -7.72 -2.96
C LEU A 188 12.75 -8.55 -4.10
N ARG A 189 13.07 -9.84 -4.13
CA ARG A 189 12.46 -10.81 -5.04
C ARG A 189 11.58 -11.78 -4.27
N ILE A 190 10.32 -11.87 -4.67
CA ILE A 190 9.30 -12.71 -4.07
C ILE A 190 8.97 -13.82 -5.07
N THR A 191 9.02 -15.07 -4.61
CA THR A 191 8.75 -16.26 -5.43
C THR A 191 7.94 -17.29 -4.65
N LYS A 192 7.27 -18.20 -5.35
CA LYS A 192 6.73 -19.41 -4.72
C LYS A 192 7.86 -20.33 -4.26
N SER A 193 7.79 -20.71 -2.98
CA SER A 193 8.59 -21.79 -2.41
C SER A 193 7.83 -23.11 -2.58
N ARG A 194 8.39 -24.05 -3.36
CA ARG A 194 7.97 -25.45 -3.28
C ARG A 194 8.49 -26.03 -1.97
N LYS A 195 7.70 -25.99 -0.89
CA LYS A 195 8.01 -26.86 0.26
C LYS A 195 7.45 -28.27 0.02
N ARG A 196 8.34 -29.26 0.03
CA ARG A 196 8.03 -30.65 0.41
C ARG A 196 7.48 -30.65 1.83
N SER A 197 6.50 -31.50 2.08
CA SER A 197 5.79 -31.67 3.36
C SER A 197 6.69 -32.01 4.56
N VAL A 198 6.60 -31.20 5.64
CA VAL A 198 6.30 -31.52 7.08
C VAL A 198 7.30 -32.45 7.83
N PRO A 199 7.67 -32.26 9.15
CA PRO A 199 6.74 -31.96 10.23
C PRO A 199 7.07 -30.91 11.31
N ASP A 200 5.96 -30.36 11.82
CA ASP A 200 5.60 -29.97 13.20
C ASP A 200 6.71 -30.05 14.27
N VAL A 201 7.03 -28.90 14.87
CA VAL A 201 7.72 -28.79 16.17
C VAL A 201 7.23 -27.53 16.90
N SER A 202 6.27 -27.77 17.81
CA SER A 202 6.12 -27.27 19.19
C SER A 202 6.18 -25.77 19.52
N GLU A 203 5.12 -25.36 20.22
CA GLU A 203 4.93 -24.25 21.16
C GLU A 203 6.20 -23.63 21.78
N GLY A 204 6.22 -22.28 21.85
CA GLY A 204 7.21 -21.55 22.63
C GLY A 204 7.07 -20.02 22.59
N GLN A 205 6.32 -19.51 23.58
CA GLN A 205 6.35 -18.14 24.13
C GLN A 205 5.94 -16.94 23.27
N ALA A 206 4.73 -16.46 23.57
CA ALA A 206 4.26 -15.12 23.30
C ALA A 206 5.11 -14.07 24.04
N SER A 207 5.61 -13.07 23.30
CA SER A 207 5.99 -11.77 23.85
C SER A 207 5.28 -10.66 23.08
N SER A 208 4.44 -9.95 23.83
CA SER A 208 3.63 -8.78 23.49
C SER A 208 4.20 -7.83 22.42
N GLY A 209 3.41 -7.55 21.39
CA GLY A 209 3.61 -6.39 20.52
C GLY A 209 2.88 -6.47 19.18
N PHE A 210 1.73 -5.80 19.11
CA PHE A 210 0.92 -5.49 17.92
C PHE A 210 0.08 -6.62 17.32
N PRO A 211 -1.26 -6.62 17.54
CA PRO A 211 -2.16 -7.46 16.77
C PRO A 211 -2.24 -6.90 15.34
N CYS A 212 -1.53 -7.54 14.41
CA CYS A 212 -1.83 -7.39 13.00
C CYS A 212 -3.13 -8.16 12.78
N GLY A 213 -4.26 -7.44 12.74
CA GLY A 213 -5.57 -8.02 12.52
C GLY A 213 -5.60 -8.72 11.17
N THR A 214 -5.68 -10.05 11.20
CA THR A 214 -6.08 -10.87 10.07
C THR A 214 -7.52 -10.49 9.73
N VAL A 215 -7.73 -9.91 8.55
CA VAL A 215 -9.07 -9.85 7.96
C VAL A 215 -9.23 -11.19 7.26
N GLU A 216 -9.91 -12.13 7.92
CA GLU A 216 -10.46 -13.30 7.24
C GLU A 216 -11.61 -12.81 6.34
N LEU A 217 -11.51 -13.12 5.04
CA LEU A 217 -12.64 -13.07 4.10
C LEU A 217 -13.34 -14.43 4.08
#